data_AF-A0A660QSE9-F1
#
_entry.id   AF-A0A660QSE9-F1
#
_cell.length_a   1.000
_cell.length_b   1.000
_cell.length_c   1.000
_cell.angle_alpha   90.00
_cell.angle_beta   90.00
_cell.angle_gamma   90.00
#
_symmetry.space_group_name_H-M   'P 1'
#
loop_
_entity.id
_entity.type
_entity.pdbx_description
1 polymer ?
#
loop_
_entity_poly.entity_id
_entity_poly.type
_entity_poly.pdbx_seq_one_letter_code
_entity_poly.pdbx_strand_id
1 'polypeptide(L)'
;MFYNQLCNINKKKLEIIRKIILLLKMLEKLVGKKHLKSMNYDRWAELYWKKQIEGNLTEQEQKELEKLEKENMETVEDVYRALKEDVKIKELIQKIKSHEWVKVIEGEG
;
A
#
# COMPACT_ATOMS: atom_id res chain seq x y z
N MET A 1 -14.08 40.44 13.16
CA MET A 1 -14.60 39.40 12.24
C MET A 1 -13.54 38.41 11.74
N PHE A 2 -12.28 38.82 11.52
CA PHE A 2 -11.18 37.95 11.06
C PHE A 2 -10.89 36.70 11.91
N TYR A 3 -10.94 36.81 13.25
CA TYR A 3 -10.65 35.69 14.17
C TYR A 3 -11.62 34.51 14.02
N ASN A 4 -12.92 34.79 13.79
CA ASN A 4 -13.94 33.75 13.58
C ASN A 4 -13.75 33.04 12.24
N GLN A 5 -13.27 33.74 11.20
CA GLN A 5 -12.94 33.14 9.91
C GLN A 5 -11.72 32.21 10.03
N LEU A 6 -10.65 32.64 10.72
CA LEU A 6 -9.47 31.82 10.98
C LEU A 6 -9.80 30.56 11.79
N CYS A 7 -10.62 30.68 12.85
CA CYS A 7 -11.09 29.53 13.62
C CYS A 7 -11.93 28.55 12.79
N ASN A 8 -12.77 29.04 11.89
CA ASN A 8 -13.56 28.18 10.99
C ASN A 8 -12.69 27.44 9.96
N ILE A 9 -11.67 28.09 9.42
CA ILE A 9 -10.72 27.47 8.49
C ILE A 9 -9.95 26.34 9.20
N ASN A 10 -9.46 26.58 10.41
CA ASN A 10 -8.74 25.57 11.18
C ASN A 10 -9.64 24.39 11.58
N LYS A 11 -10.91 24.63 11.93
CA LYS A 11 -11.88 23.55 12.18
C LYS A 11 -12.14 22.71 10.92
N LYS A 12 -12.34 23.34 9.77
CA LYS A 12 -12.53 22.63 8.48
C LYS A 12 -11.30 21.80 8.10
N LYS A 13 -10.09 22.35 8.26
CA LYS A 13 -8.83 21.60 8.06
C LYS A 13 -8.73 20.39 8.99
N LEU A 14 -9.05 20.56 10.27
CA LEU A 14 -9.01 19.46 11.25
C LEU A 14 -10.03 18.36 10.92
N GLU A 15 -11.21 18.73 10.45
CA GLU A 15 -12.25 17.79 10.02
C GLU A 15 -11.84 17.01 8.77
N ILE A 16 -11.21 17.68 7.80
CA ILE A 16 -10.64 17.05 6.60
C ILE A 16 -9.55 16.05 7.02
N ILE A 17 -8.61 16.45 7.88
CA ILE A 17 -7.55 15.56 8.39
C ILE A 17 -8.15 14.33 9.08
N ARG A 18 -9.18 14.51 9.91
CA ARG A 18 -9.87 13.39 10.57
C ARG A 18 -10.53 12.44 9.57
N LYS A 19 -11.19 12.97 8.53
CA LYS A 19 -11.80 12.16 7.45
C LYS A 19 -10.74 11.40 6.64
N ILE A 20 -9.60 12.01 6.34
CA ILE A 20 -8.48 11.36 5.64
C ILE A 20 -7.92 10.21 6.49
N ILE A 21 -7.66 10.45 7.79
CA ILE A 21 -7.17 9.40 8.70
C ILE A 21 -8.13 8.22 8.78
N LEU A 22 -9.44 8.47 8.82
CA LEU A 22 -10.46 7.42 8.80
C LEU A 22 -10.45 6.63 7.49
N LEU A 23 -10.34 7.31 6.34
CA LEU A 23 -10.28 6.66 5.02
C LEU A 23 -9.01 5.82 4.84
N LEU A 24 -7.85 6.31 5.30
CA LEU A 24 -6.59 5.56 5.28
C LEU A 24 -6.69 4.27 6.10
N LYS A 25 -7.23 4.34 7.32
CA LYS A 25 -7.45 3.15 8.17
C LYS A 25 -8.42 2.15 7.54
N MET A 26 -9.43 2.62 6.81
CA MET A 26 -10.35 1.74 6.08
C MET A 26 -9.67 1.05 4.90
N LEU A 27 -8.82 1.77 4.16
CA LEU A 27 -8.02 1.20 3.07
C LEU A 27 -7.06 0.13 3.59
N GLU A 28 -6.29 0.40 4.64
CA GLU A 28 -5.39 -0.58 5.27
C GLU A 28 -6.13 -1.87 5.68
N LYS A 29 -7.31 -1.73 6.28
CA LYS A 29 -8.13 -2.87 6.71
C LYS A 29 -8.67 -3.68 5.53
N LEU A 30 -9.03 -3.03 4.43
CA LEU A 30 -9.54 -3.69 3.22
C LEU A 30 -8.42 -4.43 2.47
N VAL A 31 -7.27 -3.77 2.31
CA VAL A 31 -6.07 -4.34 1.68
C VAL A 31 -5.57 -5.52 2.52
N GLY A 32 -5.42 -5.31 3.83
CA GLY A 32 -4.80 -6.28 4.73
C GLY A 32 -5.61 -7.57 4.97
N LYS A 33 -6.94 -7.52 4.90
CA LYS A 33 -7.80 -8.68 5.17
C LYS A 33 -8.17 -9.51 3.95
N LYS A 34 -8.16 -8.93 2.75
CA LYS A 34 -8.71 -9.57 1.55
C LYS A 34 -7.67 -9.96 0.52
N HIS A 35 -6.63 -9.15 0.40
CA HIS A 35 -5.74 -9.21 -0.75
C HIS A 35 -4.32 -9.64 -0.36
N LEU A 36 -3.92 -9.53 0.90
CA LEU A 36 -2.63 -10.05 1.35
C LEU A 36 -2.63 -11.58 1.37
N LYS A 37 -1.77 -12.17 0.54
CA LYS A 37 -1.42 -13.60 0.59
C LYS A 37 -0.12 -13.76 1.39
N SER A 38 0.03 -14.90 2.06
CA SER A 38 1.25 -15.24 2.81
C SER A 38 2.40 -15.52 1.85
N MET A 39 3.55 -14.91 2.09
CA MET A 39 4.82 -15.20 1.42
C MET A 39 5.83 -15.69 2.47
N ASN A 40 6.71 -16.63 2.12
CA ASN A 40 7.77 -17.09 3.02
C ASN A 40 8.97 -16.13 2.96
N TYR A 41 8.78 -14.92 3.49
CA TYR A 41 9.79 -13.88 3.47
C TYR A 41 11.05 -14.28 4.25
N ASP A 42 10.88 -14.90 5.42
CA ASP A 42 12.00 -15.26 6.29
C ASP A 42 12.96 -16.22 5.58
N ARG A 43 12.43 -17.25 4.89
CA ARG A 43 13.24 -18.19 4.14
C ARG A 43 13.88 -17.55 2.91
N TRP A 44 13.15 -16.70 2.19
CA TRP A 44 13.71 -15.96 1.06
C TRP A 44 14.87 -15.06 1.52
N ALA A 45 14.69 -14.33 2.62
CA ALA A 45 15.70 -13.42 3.16
C ALA A 45 16.95 -14.18 3.61
N GLU A 46 16.80 -15.32 4.27
CA GLU A 46 17.91 -16.19 4.66
C GLU A 46 18.78 -16.57 3.45
N LEU A 47 18.16 -17.12 2.41
CA LEU A 47 18.85 -17.56 1.19
C LEU A 47 19.46 -16.39 0.41
N TYR A 48 18.72 -15.27 0.31
CA TYR A 48 19.20 -14.06 -0.35
C TYR A 48 20.45 -13.52 0.34
N TRP A 49 20.42 -13.36 1.66
CA TRP A 49 21.55 -12.84 2.42
C TRP A 49 22.71 -13.80 2.46
N LYS A 50 22.45 -15.11 2.59
CA LYS A 50 23.49 -16.14 2.46
C LYS A 50 24.24 -16.02 1.13
N LYS A 51 23.51 -15.88 0.02
CA LYS A 51 24.10 -15.64 -1.31
C LYS A 51 24.95 -14.36 -1.38
N GLN A 52 24.51 -13.27 -0.75
CA GLN A 52 25.24 -12.00 -0.75
C GLN A 52 26.49 -12.01 0.13
N ILE A 53 26.45 -12.70 1.28
CA ILE A 53 27.52 -12.68 2.28
C ILE A 53 28.55 -13.80 2.03
N GLU A 54 28.08 -15.02 1.82
CA GLU A 54 28.94 -16.20 1.63
C GLU A 54 29.38 -16.35 0.16
N GLY A 55 28.63 -15.74 -0.77
CA GLY A 55 28.94 -15.75 -2.22
C GLY A 55 28.58 -17.05 -2.92
N ASN A 56 28.08 -18.05 -2.20
CA ASN A 56 27.71 -19.36 -2.73
C ASN A 56 26.45 -19.91 -2.06
N LEU A 57 25.60 -20.52 -2.89
CA LEU A 57 24.49 -21.36 -2.46
C LEU A 57 24.73 -22.76 -3.02
N THR A 58 24.25 -23.78 -2.32
CA THR A 58 24.16 -25.11 -2.91
C THR A 58 23.17 -25.10 -4.08
N GLU A 59 23.29 -26.06 -4.98
CA GLU A 59 22.41 -26.16 -6.15
C GLU A 59 20.93 -26.34 -5.75
N GLN A 60 20.67 -26.96 -4.59
CA GLN A 60 19.34 -27.09 -4.00
C GLN A 60 18.81 -25.75 -3.48
N GLU A 61 19.62 -25.01 -2.73
CA GLU A 61 19.26 -23.68 -2.21
C GLU A 61 19.03 -22.65 -3.32
N GLN A 62 19.80 -22.72 -4.41
CA GLN A 62 19.62 -21.85 -5.57
C GLN A 62 18.26 -22.14 -6.26
N LYS A 63 17.90 -23.42 -6.43
CA LYS A 63 16.58 -23.82 -6.95
C LYS A 63 15.44 -23.41 -6.02
N GLU A 64 15.65 -23.50 -4.71
CA GLU A 64 14.69 -23.07 -3.70
C GLU A 64 14.47 -21.54 -3.77
N LEU A 65 15.54 -20.76 -3.85
CA LEU A 65 15.49 -19.31 -3.96
C LEU A 65 14.75 -18.88 -5.23
N GLU A 66 15.08 -19.47 -6.39
CA GLU A 66 14.40 -19.17 -7.66
C GLU A 66 12.90 -19.49 -7.61
N LYS A 67 12.54 -20.61 -6.98
CA LYS A 67 11.15 -20.99 -6.76
C LYS A 67 10.44 -19.97 -5.88
N LEU A 68 11.04 -19.58 -4.75
CA LEU A 68 10.48 -18.58 -3.83
C LEU A 68 10.30 -17.22 -4.51
N GLU A 69 11.28 -16.76 -5.30
CA GLU A 69 11.19 -15.51 -6.03
C GLU A 69 10.06 -15.53 -7.05
N LYS A 70 9.91 -16.64 -7.79
CA LYS A 70 8.83 -16.81 -8.74
C LYS A 70 7.46 -16.81 -8.06
N GLU A 71 7.28 -17.62 -7.02
CA GLU A 71 6.02 -17.69 -6.27
C GLU A 71 5.66 -16.36 -5.61
N ASN A 72 6.65 -15.63 -5.08
CA ASN A 72 6.46 -14.30 -4.51
C ASN A 72 6.05 -13.29 -5.59
N MET A 73 6.67 -13.32 -6.77
CA MET A 73 6.30 -12.43 -7.87
C MET A 73 4.89 -12.70 -8.39
N GLU A 74 4.52 -13.96 -8.60
CA GLU A 74 3.15 -14.36 -8.97
C GLU A 74 2.15 -13.88 -7.91
N THR A 75 2.50 -14.02 -6.63
CA THR A 75 1.69 -13.53 -5.52
C THR A 75 1.52 -12.01 -5.58
N VAL A 76 2.59 -11.24 -5.79
CA VAL A 76 2.54 -9.78 -5.91
C VAL A 76 1.65 -9.35 -7.08
N GLU A 77 1.79 -10.01 -8.24
CA GLU A 77 0.96 -9.74 -9.41
C GLU A 77 -0.52 -10.01 -9.16
N ASP A 78 -0.84 -11.12 -8.50
CA ASP A 78 -2.20 -11.49 -8.11
C ASP A 78 -2.80 -10.46 -7.16
N VAL A 79 -2.06 -10.06 -6.11
CA VAL A 79 -2.49 -9.03 -5.16
C VAL A 79 -2.73 -7.71 -5.90
N TYR A 80 -1.79 -7.31 -6.75
CA TYR A 80 -1.92 -6.07 -7.53
C TYR A 80 -3.17 -6.10 -8.42
N ARG A 81 -3.44 -7.22 -9.11
CA ARG A 81 -4.62 -7.40 -9.96
C ARG A 81 -5.91 -7.33 -9.14
N ALA A 82 -5.97 -8.04 -8.02
CA ALA A 82 -7.14 -8.05 -7.15
C ALA A 82 -7.43 -6.66 -6.56
N LEU A 83 -6.39 -5.92 -6.16
CA LEU A 83 -6.53 -4.53 -5.72
C LEU A 83 -7.00 -3.60 -6.84
N LYS A 84 -6.45 -3.77 -8.04
CA LYS A 84 -6.83 -3.00 -9.23
C LYS A 84 -8.27 -3.28 -9.64
N GLU A 85 -8.77 -4.49 -9.45
CA GLU A 85 -10.13 -4.89 -9.83
C GLU A 85 -11.17 -4.61 -8.73
N ASP A 86 -10.76 -4.45 -7.47
CA ASP A 86 -11.66 -4.19 -6.35
C ASP A 86 -12.37 -2.84 -6.50
N VAL A 87 -13.67 -2.92 -6.81
CA VAL A 87 -14.55 -1.76 -7.02
C VAL A 87 -14.58 -0.84 -5.80
N LYS A 88 -14.56 -1.38 -4.57
CA LYS A 88 -14.62 -0.56 -3.35
C LYS A 88 -13.33 0.23 -3.16
N ILE A 89 -12.19 -0.37 -3.49
CA ILE A 89 -10.89 0.31 -3.45
C ILE A 89 -10.85 1.42 -4.51
N LYS A 90 -11.30 1.14 -5.73
CA LYS A 90 -11.44 2.14 -6.80
C LYS A 90 -12.33 3.32 -6.40
N GLU A 91 -13.52 3.05 -5.87
CA GLU A 91 -14.45 4.08 -5.41
C GLU A 91 -13.85 4.94 -4.29
N LEU A 92 -13.13 4.32 -3.34
CA LEU A 92 -12.45 5.05 -2.28
C LEU A 92 -11.33 5.94 -2.82
N ILE A 93 -10.52 5.45 -3.76
CA ILE A 93 -9.47 6.25 -4.42
C ILE A 93 -10.10 7.43 -5.16
N GLN A 94 -11.16 7.20 -5.94
CA GLN A 94 -11.87 8.27 -6.65
C GLN A 94 -12.46 9.31 -5.69
N LYS A 95 -13.03 8.87 -4.56
CA LYS A 95 -13.55 9.75 -3.53
C LYS A 95 -12.48 10.60 -2.86
N ILE A 96 -11.26 10.07 -2.71
CA ILE A 96 -10.11 10.84 -2.20
C ILE A 96 -9.68 11.86 -3.26
N LYS A 97 -9.47 11.44 -4.51
CA LYS A 97 -9.04 12.30 -5.62
C LYS A 97 -10.03 13.42 -5.97
N SER A 98 -11.33 13.19 -5.79
CA SER A 98 -12.34 14.22 -6.05
C SER A 98 -12.30 15.39 -5.05
N HIS A 99 -11.58 15.25 -3.94
CA HIS A 99 -11.49 16.29 -2.93
C HIS A 99 -10.58 17.44 -3.39
N GLU A 100 -11.08 18.67 -3.26
CA GLU A 100 -10.41 19.90 -3.71
C GLU A 100 -8.93 20.03 -3.31
N TRP A 101 -8.57 19.74 -2.05
CA TRP A 101 -7.17 19.85 -1.61
C TRP A 101 -6.25 18.83 -2.29
N VAL A 102 -6.76 17.67 -2.70
CA VAL A 102 -5.98 16.67 -3.44
C VAL A 102 -5.68 17.18 -4.84
N LYS A 103 -6.68 17.74 -5.53
CA LYS A 103 -6.49 18.36 -6.86
C LYS A 103 -5.43 19.46 -6.84
N VAL A 104 -5.44 20.30 -5.81
CA VAL A 104 -4.42 21.34 -5.61
C VAL A 104 -3.01 20.74 -5.44
N ILE A 105 -2.88 19.61 -4.73
CA ILE A 105 -1.58 18.92 -4.56
C ILE A 105 -1.14 18.21 -5.84
N GLU A 106 -2.08 17.61 -6.57
CA GLU A 106 -1.81 16.92 -7.85
C GLU A 106 -1.58 17.91 -9.01
N GLY A 107 -1.71 19.23 -8.77
CA GLY A 107 -1.49 20.27 -9.78
C GLY A 107 -2.64 20.41 -10.79
N GLU A 108 -3.82 19.91 -10.44
CA GLU A 108 -5.05 19.92 -11.26
C GLU A 108 -6.00 21.07 -10.90
N GLY A 109 -5.67 21.90 -9.90
CA GLY A 109 -6.51 22.99 -9.37
C GLY A 109 -5.96 24.38 -9.60
#